data_AF-A0A6B8MBY0-F1
#
_entry.id   AF-A0A6B8MBY0-F1
#
_cell.length_a   1.000
_cell.length_b   1.000
_cell.length_c   1.000
_cell.angle_alpha   90.00
_cell.angle_beta   90.00
_cell.angle_gamma   90.00
#
_symmetry.space_group_name_H-M   'P 1'
#
loop_
_entity.id
_entity.type
_entity.pdbx_description
1 polymer ?
#
loop_
_entity_poly.entity_id
_entity_poly.type
_entity_poly.pdbx_seq_one_letter_code
_entity_poly.pdbx_strand_id
1 'polypeptide(L)'
;MSGAEHRSDSQGQEHDHEIEAHADHGDEEFTLDDEDKTLLGTVATVGAVGVGVALFEAALLPGVVLGVAAMAAPKVLPRFGAALTPLFKTTVRGVYKLGQKTKEVVAETQEQFQDIVAEVDSEGKGKAAQQPTPKA
;
A
#
# COMPACT_ATOMS: atom_id res chain seq x y z
N MET A 1 78.57 -32.96 -3.57
CA MET A 1 77.48 -32.16 -2.97
C MET A 1 77.37 -30.91 -3.85
N SER A 2 76.65 -30.99 -4.98
CA SER A 2 75.19 -30.88 -5.13
C SER A 2 74.67 -29.49 -4.77
N GLY A 3 74.13 -28.79 -5.77
CA GLY A 3 73.19 -27.67 -5.58
C GLY A 3 73.65 -26.31 -6.11
N ALA A 4 73.68 -26.17 -7.43
CA ALA A 4 73.38 -24.88 -8.07
C ALA A 4 71.86 -24.64 -7.93
N GLU A 5 71.42 -23.43 -7.58
CA GLU A 5 70.22 -22.74 -8.13
C GLU A 5 70.29 -21.25 -7.73
N HIS A 6 70.70 -20.41 -8.68
CA HIS A 6 70.51 -18.96 -8.66
C HIS A 6 69.25 -18.71 -9.50
N ARG A 7 68.15 -18.33 -8.85
CA ARG A 7 66.85 -18.16 -9.50
C ARG A 7 66.69 -16.72 -9.96
N SER A 8 66.75 -16.52 -11.27
CA SER A 8 66.20 -15.36 -11.96
C SER A 8 64.67 -15.40 -11.90
N ASP A 9 64.06 -14.24 -11.62
CA ASP A 9 62.81 -13.78 -12.24
C ASP A 9 62.78 -12.25 -12.02
N SER A 10 63.04 -11.43 -13.03
CA SER A 10 62.19 -11.14 -14.19
C SER A 10 60.91 -10.39 -13.79
N GLN A 11 60.99 -9.05 -13.84
CA GLN A 11 60.08 -8.16 -14.57
C GLN A 11 60.36 -6.72 -14.17
N GLY A 12 61.01 -5.99 -15.09
CA GLY A 12 60.79 -4.55 -15.19
C GLY A 12 59.54 -4.32 -16.05
N GLN A 13 58.79 -3.27 -15.73
CA GLN A 13 58.13 -2.42 -16.72
C GLN A 13 57.58 -1.19 -16.00
N GLU A 14 58.30 -0.06 -16.08
CA GLU A 14 58.10 1.02 -17.05
C GLU A 14 57.07 2.03 -16.53
N HIS A 15 57.60 3.20 -16.15
CA HIS A 15 56.86 4.43 -15.97
C HIS A 15 56.38 4.88 -17.36
N ASP A 16 55.09 4.75 -17.64
CA ASP A 16 54.47 5.45 -18.76
C ASP A 16 53.36 6.35 -18.23
N HIS A 17 53.72 7.63 -18.13
CA HIS A 17 52.78 8.75 -18.09
C HIS A 17 52.16 8.85 -19.48
N GLU A 18 51.01 8.23 -19.68
CA GLU A 18 50.17 8.52 -20.84
C GLU A 18 49.09 9.52 -20.40
N ILE A 19 49.30 10.78 -20.79
CA ILE A 19 48.25 11.79 -20.86
C ILE A 19 47.50 11.50 -22.15
N GLU A 20 46.42 10.73 -22.07
CA GLU A 20 45.39 10.73 -23.11
C GLU A 20 44.15 11.47 -22.58
N ALA A 21 43.86 12.59 -23.22
CA ALA A 21 42.60 13.29 -23.11
C ALA A 21 41.48 12.47 -23.78
N HIS A 22 40.23 12.87 -23.50
CA HIS A 22 38.95 12.37 -24.04
C HIS A 22 38.32 11.26 -23.15
N ALA A 23 37.16 11.44 -22.51
CA ALA A 23 36.08 12.38 -22.74
C ALA A 23 35.48 12.85 -21.40
N ASP A 24 35.29 14.16 -21.28
CA ASP A 24 34.36 14.78 -20.36
C ASP A 24 32.94 14.43 -20.81
N HIS A 25 32.49 13.22 -20.49
CA HIS A 25 31.08 12.99 -20.22
C HIS A 25 30.97 13.11 -18.71
N GLY A 26 30.28 14.16 -18.26
CA GLY A 26 29.85 14.30 -16.88
C GLY A 26 28.83 13.22 -16.56
N ASP A 27 29.31 11.99 -16.46
CA ASP A 27 28.70 10.95 -15.66
C ASP A 27 29.05 11.38 -14.24
N GLU A 28 28.20 12.21 -13.65
CA GLU A 28 28.16 12.35 -12.20
C GLU A 28 27.81 10.94 -11.70
N GLU A 29 28.83 10.10 -11.52
CA GLU A 29 28.72 8.81 -10.87
C GLU A 29 28.32 9.16 -9.45
N PHE A 30 27.01 9.23 -9.23
CA PHE A 30 26.41 9.34 -7.92
C PHE A 30 26.75 8.03 -7.22
N THR A 31 27.94 7.98 -6.62
CA THR A 31 28.43 6.87 -5.83
C THR A 31 27.56 6.82 -4.58
N LEU A 32 26.42 6.16 -4.73
CA LEU A 32 25.57 5.77 -3.61
C LEU A 32 26.42 4.89 -2.71
N ASP A 33 26.57 5.26 -1.44
CA ASP A 33 27.15 4.36 -0.45
C ASP A 33 26.36 3.04 -0.42
N ASP A 34 26.98 1.92 -0.05
CA ASP A 34 26.31 0.61 -0.08
C ASP A 34 25.06 0.57 0.83
N GLU A 35 25.06 1.38 1.89
CA GLU A 35 23.89 1.62 2.72
C GLU A 35 22.77 2.33 1.95
N ASP A 36 23.09 3.37 1.18
CA ASP A 36 22.11 4.09 0.36
C ASP A 36 21.60 3.24 -0.79
N LYS A 37 22.44 2.41 -1.43
CA LYS A 37 22.00 1.43 -2.44
C LYS A 37 21.00 0.44 -1.83
N THR A 38 21.26 -0.02 -0.61
CA THR A 38 20.39 -0.96 0.11
C THR A 38 19.06 -0.30 0.49
N LEU A 39 19.09 0.93 0.97
CA LEU A 39 17.89 1.70 1.29
C LEU A 39 17.09 2.04 0.04
N LEU A 40 17.75 2.50 -1.03
CA LEU A 40 17.12 2.80 -2.32
C LEU A 40 16.49 1.54 -2.92
N GLY A 41 17.16 0.39 -2.83
CA GLY A 41 16.63 -0.90 -3.24
C GLY A 41 15.42 -1.35 -2.42
N THR A 42 15.43 -1.11 -1.10
CA THR A 42 14.29 -1.39 -0.22
C THR A 42 13.11 -0.48 -0.57
N VAL A 43 13.34 0.83 -0.73
CA VAL A 43 12.31 1.81 -1.10
C VAL A 43 11.73 1.50 -2.48
N ALA A 44 12.58 1.17 -3.45
CA ALA A 44 12.16 0.78 -4.79
C ALA A 44 11.26 -0.47 -4.75
N THR A 45 11.64 -1.49 -3.97
CA THR A 45 10.85 -2.72 -3.82
C THR A 45 9.50 -2.44 -3.16
N VAL A 46 9.49 -1.69 -2.06
CA VAL A 46 8.24 -1.31 -1.36
C VAL A 46 7.36 -0.45 -2.26
N GLY A 47 7.94 0.49 -3.00
CA GLY A 47 7.24 1.34 -3.96
C GLY A 47 6.61 0.54 -5.10
N ALA A 48 7.35 -0.41 -5.68
CA ALA A 48 6.86 -1.29 -6.75
C ALA A 48 5.67 -2.14 -6.27
N VAL A 49 5.76 -2.71 -5.06
CA VAL A 49 4.64 -3.45 -4.44
C VAL A 49 3.45 -2.52 -4.21
N GLY A 50 3.67 -1.32 -3.69
CA GLY A 50 2.62 -0.32 -3.47
C GLY A 50 1.88 0.07 -4.76
N VAL A 51 2.62 0.29 -5.85
CA VAL A 51 2.04 0.57 -7.18
C VAL A 51 1.27 -0.65 -7.71
N GLY A 52 1.82 -1.85 -7.58
CA GLY A 52 1.14 -3.08 -8.00
C GLY A 52 -0.19 -3.31 -7.27
N VAL A 53 -0.21 -3.07 -5.95
CA VAL A 53 -1.43 -3.14 -5.12
C VAL A 53 -2.46 -2.09 -5.53
N ALA A 54 -2.02 -0.85 -5.75
CA ALA A 54 -2.90 0.25 -6.13
C ALA A 54 -3.60 0.02 -7.48
N LEU A 55 -2.94 -0.68 -8.41
CA LEU A 55 -3.50 -1.02 -9.72
C LEU A 55 -4.40 -2.28 -9.70
N PHE A 56 -4.20 -3.20 -8.75
CA PHE A 56 -4.94 -4.46 -8.68
C PHE A 56 -6.35 -4.28 -8.11
N GLU A 57 -6.50 -3.51 -7.01
CA GLU A 57 -7.81 -3.09 -6.49
C GLU A 57 -7.69 -2.08 -5.32
N ALA A 58 -8.53 -1.04 -5.30
CA ALA A 58 -8.55 -0.08 -4.19
C ALA A 58 -8.99 -0.71 -2.84
N ALA A 59 -9.74 -1.81 -2.89
CA ALA A 59 -10.15 -2.59 -1.71
C ALA A 59 -9.00 -3.40 -1.09
N LEU A 60 -7.86 -3.54 -1.78
CA LEU A 60 -6.66 -4.20 -1.26
C LEU A 60 -5.76 -3.25 -0.44
N LEU A 61 -5.86 -1.94 -0.70
CA LEU A 61 -5.11 -0.91 0.03
C LEU A 61 -5.34 -0.94 1.55
N PRO A 62 -6.58 -1.11 2.07
CA PRO A 62 -6.81 -1.28 3.50
C PRO A 62 -5.99 -2.42 4.11
N GLY A 63 -5.95 -3.57 3.43
CA GLY A 63 -5.19 -4.75 3.89
C GLY A 63 -3.68 -4.52 3.92
N VAL A 64 -3.15 -3.82 2.91
CA VAL A 64 -1.72 -3.48 2.85
C VAL A 64 -1.34 -2.42 3.89
N VAL A 65 -2.16 -1.38 4.06
CA VAL A 65 -1.95 -0.39 5.13
C VAL A 65 -1.98 -1.06 6.50
N LEU A 66 -2.94 -1.96 6.75
CA LEU A 66 -3.00 -2.76 7.98
C LEU A 66 -1.78 -3.66 8.15
N GLY A 67 -1.31 -4.32 7.09
CA GLY A 67 -0.12 -5.17 7.12
C GLY A 67 1.15 -4.39 7.46
N VAL A 68 1.37 -3.24 6.82
CA VAL A 68 2.50 -2.35 7.11
C VAL A 68 2.42 -1.80 8.53
N ALA A 69 1.23 -1.36 8.96
CA ALA A 69 1.01 -0.91 10.34
C ALA A 69 1.29 -2.01 11.36
N ALA A 70 0.91 -3.26 11.08
CA ALA A 70 1.18 -4.40 11.94
C ALA A 70 2.68 -4.70 12.07
N MET A 71 3.46 -4.57 10.98
CA MET A 71 4.92 -4.71 11.02
C MET A 71 5.59 -3.59 11.82
N ALA A 72 5.03 -2.37 11.78
CA ALA A 72 5.52 -1.23 12.55
C ALA A 72 5.07 -1.28 14.03
N ALA A 73 3.98 -1.98 14.34
CA ALA A 73 3.39 -2.06 15.66
C ALA A 73 4.39 -2.40 16.79
N PRO A 74 5.25 -3.42 16.72
CA PRO A 74 6.16 -3.75 17.83
C PRO A 74 7.15 -2.63 18.19
N LYS A 75 7.48 -1.73 17.23
CA LYS A 75 8.34 -0.57 17.49
C LYS A 75 7.56 0.66 17.98
N VAL A 76 6.36 0.87 17.43
CA VAL A 76 5.54 2.08 17.71
C VAL A 76 4.73 1.92 19.01
N LEU A 77 4.20 0.72 19.26
CA LEU A 77 3.34 0.42 20.40
C LEU A 77 4.00 0.64 21.78
N PRO A 78 5.28 0.27 22.05
CA PRO A 78 5.91 0.56 23.34
C PRO A 78 6.15 2.06 23.57
N ARG A 79 6.18 2.87 22.51
CA ARG A 79 6.44 4.32 22.58
C ARG A 79 5.18 5.16 22.79
N PHE A 80 4.01 4.66 22.35
CA PHE A 80 2.74 5.39 22.39
C PHE A 80 1.56 4.63 23.04
N GLY A 81 1.72 3.34 23.36
CA GLY A 81 0.61 2.46 23.78
C GLY A 81 -0.09 2.91 25.08
N ALA A 82 0.67 3.37 26.08
CA ALA A 82 0.08 3.86 27.33
C ALA A 82 -0.67 5.19 27.14
N ALA A 83 -0.18 6.09 26.29
CA ALA A 83 -0.78 7.40 26.03
C ALA A 83 -2.05 7.29 25.16
N LEU A 84 -2.14 6.30 24.28
CA LEU A 84 -3.28 6.09 23.38
C LEU A 84 -4.39 5.23 23.99
N THR A 85 -4.11 4.49 25.07
CA THR A 85 -5.10 3.65 25.78
C THR A 85 -6.43 4.36 26.09
N PRO A 86 -6.46 5.60 26.63
CA PRO A 86 -7.73 6.29 26.89
C PRO A 86 -8.47 6.68 25.60
N LEU A 87 -7.78 7.08 24.54
CA LEU A 87 -8.38 7.37 23.23
C LEU A 87 -8.94 6.10 22.58
N PHE A 88 -8.20 4.99 22.64
CA PHE A 88 -8.67 3.72 22.12
C PHE A 88 -9.94 3.25 22.85
N LYS A 89 -9.94 3.34 24.18
CA LYS A 89 -11.10 2.96 25.00
C LYS A 89 -12.34 3.82 24.71
N THR A 90 -12.16 5.11 24.45
CA THR A 90 -13.28 6.00 24.08
C THR A 90 -13.75 5.78 22.66
N THR A 91 -12.85 5.54 21.70
CA THR A 91 -13.21 5.23 20.30
C THR A 91 -13.97 3.92 20.20
N VAL A 92 -13.48 2.83 20.81
CA VAL A 92 -14.18 1.54 20.80
C VAL A 92 -15.57 1.66 21.41
N ARG A 93 -15.67 2.34 22.55
CA ARG A 93 -16.96 2.57 23.22
C ARG A 93 -17.87 3.52 22.41
N GLY A 94 -17.30 4.47 21.67
CA GLY A 94 -18.00 5.39 20.80
C GLY A 94 -18.59 4.69 19.58
N VAL A 95 -17.79 3.90 18.85
CA VAL A 95 -18.23 3.10 17.70
C VAL A 95 -19.29 2.09 18.12
N TYR A 96 -19.10 1.42 19.25
CA TYR A 96 -20.09 0.47 19.78
C TYR A 96 -21.45 1.16 20.04
N LYS A 97 -21.43 2.31 20.71
CA LYS A 97 -22.65 3.08 20.99
C LYS A 97 -23.29 3.64 19.72
N LEU A 98 -22.50 4.07 18.75
CA LEU A 98 -23.00 4.58 17.47
C LEU A 98 -23.70 3.48 16.69
N GLY A 99 -23.07 2.30 16.56
CA GLY A 99 -23.65 1.15 15.86
C GLY A 99 -24.95 0.65 16.47
N GLN A 100 -25.06 0.66 17.81
CA GLN A 100 -26.33 0.31 18.48
C GLN A 100 -27.46 1.28 18.13
N LYS A 101 -27.19 2.59 18.14
CA LYS A 101 -28.20 3.61 17.79
C LYS A 101 -28.60 3.56 16.31
N THR A 102 -27.66 3.29 15.41
CA THR A 102 -27.96 3.14 13.98
C THR A 102 -28.89 1.96 13.73
N LYS A 103 -28.72 0.84 14.46
CA LYS A 103 -29.59 -0.34 14.29
C LYS A 103 -31.06 -0.04 14.63
N GLU A 104 -31.31 0.74 15.67
CA GLU A 104 -32.67 1.16 16.05
C GLU A 104 -33.29 2.09 15.00
N VAL A 105 -32.54 3.09 14.52
CA VAL A 105 -33.02 4.02 13.46
C VAL A 105 -33.28 3.31 12.14
N VAL A 106 -32.44 2.32 11.78
CA VAL A 106 -32.63 1.51 10.57
C VAL A 106 -33.89 0.65 10.68
N ALA A 107 -34.20 0.10 11.86
CA ALA A 107 -35.41 -0.69 12.06
C ALA A 107 -36.69 0.15 11.89
N GLU A 108 -36.71 1.36 12.43
CA GLU A 108 -37.85 2.29 12.28
C GLU A 108 -38.02 2.75 10.81
N THR A 109 -36.90 2.98 10.12
CA THR A 109 -36.93 3.38 8.70
C THR A 109 -37.31 2.23 7.78
N GLN A 110 -36.96 0.99 8.13
CA GLN A 110 -37.27 -0.21 7.34
C GLN A 110 -38.78 -0.41 7.15
N GLU A 111 -39.60 -0.09 8.16
CA GLU A 111 -41.06 -0.17 8.05
C GLU A 111 -41.60 0.84 7.04
N GLN A 112 -41.09 2.08 7.06
CA GLN A 112 -41.50 3.12 6.11
C GLN A 112 -41.11 2.79 4.66
N PHE A 113 -39.97 2.14 4.45
CA PHE A 113 -39.58 1.69 3.11
C PHE A 113 -40.45 0.53 2.61
N GLN A 114 -40.90 -0.37 3.50
CA GLN A 114 -41.78 -1.47 3.11
C GLN A 114 -43.14 -0.96 2.62
N ASP A 115 -43.69 0.05 3.27
CA ASP A 115 -44.95 0.67 2.85
C ASP A 115 -44.83 1.38 1.50
N ILE A 116 -43.75 2.15 1.27
CA ILE A 116 -43.50 2.84 -0.01
C ILE A 116 -43.28 1.83 -1.15
N VAL A 117 -42.51 0.75 -0.92
CA VAL A 117 -42.27 -0.29 -1.94
C VAL A 117 -43.55 -1.06 -2.26
N ALA A 118 -44.39 -1.34 -1.26
CA ALA A 118 -45.70 -1.98 -1.46
C ALA A 118 -46.67 -1.08 -2.22
N GLU A 119 -46.68 0.23 -1.95
CA GLU A 119 -47.46 1.22 -2.70
C GLU A 119 -46.99 1.28 -4.17
N VAL A 120 -45.68 1.33 -4.42
CA VAL A 120 -45.12 1.42 -5.79
C VAL A 120 -45.30 0.14 -6.61
N ASP A 121 -45.14 -1.07 -6.03
CA ASP A 121 -45.45 -2.31 -6.76
C ASP A 121 -46.94 -2.40 -7.10
N SER A 122 -47.80 -1.88 -6.22
CA SER A 122 -49.25 -1.82 -6.45
C SER A 122 -49.62 -0.84 -7.56
N GLU A 123 -48.93 0.31 -7.67
CA GLU A 123 -49.07 1.22 -8.81
C GLU A 123 -48.55 0.62 -10.13
N GLY A 124 -47.46 -0.16 -10.08
CA GLY A 124 -46.89 -0.87 -11.23
C GLY A 124 -47.84 -1.93 -11.81
N LYS A 125 -48.51 -2.69 -10.94
CA LYS A 125 -49.55 -3.65 -11.35
C LYS A 125 -50.86 -2.98 -11.75
N GLY A 126 -51.24 -1.86 -11.10
CA GLY A 126 -52.44 -1.09 -11.43
C GLY A 126 -52.42 -0.50 -12.84
N LYS A 127 -51.25 -0.03 -13.31
CA LYS A 127 -51.08 0.47 -14.69
C LYS A 127 -51.15 -0.62 -15.76
N ALA A 128 -50.85 -1.88 -15.43
CA ALA A 128 -51.01 -3.02 -16.33
C ALA A 128 -52.47 -3.50 -16.46
N ALA A 129 -53.30 -3.24 -15.44
CA ALA A 129 -54.72 -3.61 -15.44
C ALA A 129 -55.65 -2.56 -16.06
N GLN A 130 -55.11 -1.42 -16.53
CA GLN A 130 -55.88 -0.29 -17.04
C GLN A 130 -55.40 0.16 -18.42
N GLN A 131 -55.20 -0.79 -19.35
CA GLN A 131 -55.33 -0.48 -20.77
C GLN A 131 -56.81 -0.60 -21.15
N PRO A 132 -57.52 0.50 -21.45
CA PRO A 132 -58.83 0.42 -22.06
C PRO A 132 -58.65 -0.13 -23.47
N THR A 133 -59.32 -1.25 -23.75
CA THR A 133 -59.46 -1.80 -25.09
C THR A 133 -60.04 -0.73 -26.03
N PRO A 134 -59.36 -0.38 -27.13
CA PRO A 134 -59.99 0.46 -28.15
C PRO A 134 -61.10 -0.37 -28.81
N LYS A 135 -62.33 0.12 -28.73
CA LYS A 135 -63.48 -0.42 -29.46
C LYS A 135 -63.48 0.07 -30.91
N ALA A 136 -63.77 -0.89 -31.79
CA ALA A 136 -64.21 -0.82 -33.19
C ALA A 136 -63.17 -0.41 -34.24
#